data_AF-A0A2S5SY20-F1
#
_entry.id   AF-A0A2S5SY20-F1
#
_cell.length_a   1.000
_cell.length_b   1.000
_cell.length_c   1.000
_cell.angle_alpha   90.00
_cell.angle_beta   90.00
_cell.angle_gamma   90.00
#
_symmetry.space_group_name_H-M   'P 1'
#
loop_
_entity.id
_entity.type
_entity.pdbx_description
1 polymer ?
#
loop_
_entity_poly.entity_id
_entity_poly.type
_entity_poly.pdbx_seq_one_letter_code
_entity_poly.pdbx_strand_id
1 'polypeptide(L)'
;MRRMPLLNPSVKRRLLAALGLSVAVPWLIGAWVKTTLQSGLHDDATRASQIVDFIVAGSVVFLIAMVVTAAVGCVVVAVMKGPHYIGDPFPQDESNGP
;
A
#
# COMPACT_ATOMS: atom_id res chain seq x y z
N MET A 1 14.39 -13.30 -22.97
CA MET A 1 13.03 -12.95 -22.48
C MET A 1 13.14 -11.87 -21.41
N ARG A 2 12.94 -10.60 -21.77
CA ARG A 2 12.98 -9.47 -20.82
C ARG A 2 11.59 -9.35 -20.20
N ARG A 3 11.42 -9.61 -18.89
CA ARG A 3 10.14 -9.35 -18.21
C ARG A 3 9.90 -7.84 -18.25
N MET A 4 9.01 -7.37 -19.11
CA MET A 4 8.50 -6.00 -19.01
C MET A 4 7.73 -5.89 -17.68
N PRO A 5 8.12 -4.97 -16.78
CA PRO A 5 7.39 -4.81 -15.53
C PRO A 5 5.98 -4.32 -15.85
N LEU A 6 4.96 -5.13 -15.51
CA LEU A 6 3.54 -4.78 -15.73
C LEU A 6 3.13 -3.50 -14.99
N LEU A 7 3.84 -3.11 -13.91
CA LEU A 7 3.54 -1.93 -13.11
C LEU A 7 4.68 -0.91 -13.18
N ASN A 8 4.30 0.36 -13.35
CA ASN A 8 5.21 1.51 -13.26
C ASN A 8 5.97 1.49 -11.91
N PRO A 9 7.30 1.70 -11.90
CA PRO A 9 8.10 1.71 -10.67
C PRO A 9 7.57 2.64 -9.58
N SER A 10 6.94 3.77 -9.96
CA SER A 10 6.32 4.70 -9.01
C SER A 10 5.11 4.11 -8.29
N VAL A 11 4.27 3.34 -8.99
CA VAL A 11 3.11 2.65 -8.41
C VAL A 11 3.57 1.53 -7.49
N LYS A 12 4.55 0.75 -7.93
CA LYS A 12 5.14 -0.32 -7.13
C LYS A 12 5.74 0.20 -5.82
N ARG A 13 6.47 1.34 -5.87
CA ARG A 13 7.04 1.99 -4.69
C ARG A 13 5.96 2.50 -3.73
N ARG A 14 4.87 3.10 -4.26
CA ARG A 14 3.74 3.56 -3.44
C ARG A 14 2.99 2.40 -2.79
N LEU A 15 2.80 1.30 -3.51
CA LEU A 15 2.16 0.10 -2.99
C LEU A 15 3.00 -0.55 -1.88
N LEU A 16 4.32 -0.64 -2.08
CA LEU A 16 5.25 -1.13 -1.04
C LEU A 16 5.29 -0.20 0.17
N ALA A 17 5.26 1.12 -0.04
CA ALA A 17 5.17 2.09 1.05
C ALA A 17 3.85 1.97 1.81
N ALA A 18 2.72 1.80 1.12
CA ALA A 18 1.41 1.58 1.74
C ALA A 18 1.37 0.26 2.53
N LEU A 19 1.98 -0.80 2.01
CA LEU A 19 2.12 -2.08 2.71
C LEU A 19 2.96 -1.92 3.98
N GLY A 20 4.11 -1.23 3.89
CA GLY A 20 4.95 -0.92 5.06
C GLY A 20 4.22 -0.07 6.10
N LEU A 21 3.49 0.96 5.66
CA LEU A 21 2.69 1.83 6.52
C LEU A 21 1.57 1.05 7.22
N SER A 22 0.92 0.12 6.53
CA SER A 22 -0.17 -0.69 7.08
C SER A 22 0.24 -1.60 8.25
N VAL A 23 1.52 -1.97 8.32
CA VAL A 23 2.07 -2.78 9.42
C VAL A 23 2.69 -1.91 10.50
N ALA A 24 3.40 -0.85 10.09
CA ALA A 24 4.07 0.06 11.02
C ALA A 24 3.06 0.84 11.87
N VAL A 25 1.94 1.30 11.28
CA VAL A 25 0.96 2.14 11.98
C VAL A 25 0.26 1.40 13.13
N PRO A 26 -0.34 0.21 12.95
CA PRO A 26 -0.96 -0.51 14.05
C PRO A 26 0.03 -0.95 15.12
N TRP A 27 1.26 -1.30 14.73
CA TRP A 27 2.31 -1.68 15.67
C TRP A 27 2.70 -0.52 16.58
N LEU A 28 2.90 0.68 16.02
CA LEU A 28 3.16 1.91 16.78
C LEU A 28 1.99 2.25 17.71
N ILE A 29 0.75 2.11 17.23
CA ILE A 29 -0.45 2.36 18.04
C ILE A 29 -0.55 1.34 19.19
N GLY A 30 -0.31 0.05 18.95
CA GLY A 30 -0.33 -0.99 19.97
C GLY A 30 0.71 -0.76 21.08
N ALA A 31 1.93 -0.37 20.69
CA ALA A 31 2.99 -0.01 21.64
C ALA A 31 2.60 1.23 22.47
N TRP A 32 2.04 2.26 21.83
CA TRP A 32 1.58 3.47 22.50
C TRP A 32 0.45 3.21 23.51
N VAL A 33 -0.54 2.39 23.14
CA VAL A 33 -1.67 2.03 24.00
C VAL A 33 -1.18 1.28 25.23
N LYS A 34 -0.25 0.33 25.08
CA LYS A 34 0.35 -0.38 26.22
C LYS A 34 1.14 0.56 27.14
N THR A 35 1.83 1.57 26.60
CA THR A 35 2.57 2.53 27.44
C THR A 35 1.67 3.51 28.21
N THR A 36 0.49 3.84 27.68
CA THR A 36 -0.40 4.87 28.26
C THR A 36 -1.49 4.31 29.16
N LEU A 37 -2.03 3.11 28.86
CA LEU A 37 -3.10 2.50 29.66
C LEU A 37 -2.58 1.57 30.77
N GLN A 38 -1.35 1.05 30.68
CA GLN A 38 -0.84 0.02 31.58
C GLN A 38 -0.01 0.58 32.76
N SER A 39 0.16 1.91 32.83
CA SER A 39 0.98 2.60 33.83
C SER A 39 0.30 2.80 35.19
N GLY A 40 -0.93 2.31 35.37
CA GLY A 40 -1.55 2.25 36.69
C GLY A 40 -2.79 1.35 36.76
N LEU A 41 -2.78 0.38 37.69
CA LEU A 41 -3.93 0.05 38.55
C LEU A 41 -4.86 -1.17 38.30
N HIS A 42 -4.52 -2.31 37.67
CA HIS A 42 -5.50 -3.44 37.65
C HIS A 42 -4.93 -4.86 37.84
N ASP A 43 -5.71 -5.67 38.59
CA ASP A 43 -5.53 -7.08 38.96
C ASP A 43 -5.47 -8.06 37.76
N ASP A 44 -5.90 -7.64 36.57
CA ASP A 44 -5.99 -8.46 35.35
C ASP A 44 -5.19 -7.89 34.15
N ALA A 45 -3.97 -7.43 34.40
CA ALA A 45 -3.10 -6.81 33.39
C ALA A 45 -2.82 -7.72 32.15
N THR A 46 -2.81 -9.03 32.34
CA THR A 46 -2.57 -10.02 31.28
C THR A 46 -3.72 -10.09 30.28
N ARG A 47 -4.97 -10.07 30.76
CA ARG A 47 -6.17 -10.11 29.89
C ARG A 47 -6.31 -8.83 29.08
N ALA A 48 -6.08 -7.67 29.70
CA ALA A 48 -6.14 -6.38 29.02
C ALA A 48 -5.10 -6.28 27.88
N SER A 49 -3.86 -6.73 28.12
CA SER A 49 -2.81 -6.77 27.09
C SER A 49 -3.21 -7.65 25.91
N GLN A 50 -3.80 -8.82 26.16
CA GLN A 50 -4.20 -9.74 25.08
C GLN A 50 -5.30 -9.17 24.18
N ILE A 51 -6.28 -8.47 24.74
CA ILE A 51 -7.35 -7.84 23.97
C ILE A 51 -6.78 -6.76 23.04
N VAL A 52 -5.84 -5.95 23.54
CA VAL A 52 -5.14 -4.94 22.73
C VAL A 52 -4.39 -5.63 21.58
N ASP A 53 -3.70 -6.74 21.83
CA ASP A 53 -2.97 -7.48 20.80
C ASP A 53 -3.91 -8.05 19.72
N PHE A 54 -5.09 -8.56 20.09
CA PHE A 54 -6.08 -9.03 19.11
C PHE A 54 -6.63 -7.91 18.23
N ILE A 55 -6.90 -6.73 18.79
CA ILE A 55 -7.37 -5.56 18.03
C ILE A 55 -6.28 -5.09 17.06
N VAL A 56 -5.03 -5.00 17.54
CA VAL A 56 -3.88 -4.63 16.70
C VAL A 56 -3.72 -5.65 15.57
N ALA A 57 -3.71 -6.95 15.86
CA ALA A 57 -3.60 -7.99 14.85
C ALA A 57 -4.74 -7.93 13.81
N GLY A 58 -5.98 -7.74 14.26
CA GLY A 58 -7.13 -7.60 13.38
C GLY A 58 -7.02 -6.39 12.45
N SER A 59 -6.60 -5.24 12.99
CA SER A 59 -6.41 -4.01 12.19
C SER A 59 -5.28 -4.15 11.16
N VAL A 60 -4.17 -4.81 11.50
CA VAL A 60 -3.07 -5.10 10.56
C VAL A 60 -3.58 -5.94 9.40
N VAL A 61 -4.28 -7.05 9.69
CA VAL A 61 -4.81 -7.95 8.66
C VAL A 61 -5.80 -7.21 7.75
N PHE A 62 -6.68 -6.39 8.33
CA PHE A 62 -7.64 -5.59 7.56
C PHE A 62 -6.96 -4.60 6.62
N LEU A 63 -5.94 -3.86 7.09
CA LEU A 63 -5.22 -2.90 6.27
C LEU A 63 -4.43 -3.59 5.14
N ILE A 64 -3.80 -4.73 5.44
CA ILE A 64 -3.12 -5.54 4.42
C ILE A 64 -4.12 -5.99 3.34
N ALA A 65 -5.30 -6.47 3.72
CA ALA A 65 -6.34 -6.89 2.77
C ALA A 65 -6.79 -5.72 1.87
N MET A 66 -6.96 -4.52 2.43
CA MET A 66 -7.24 -3.29 1.68
C MET A 66 -6.15 -2.97 0.64
N VAL A 67 -4.87 -3.04 1.04
CA VAL A 67 -3.74 -2.79 0.12
C VAL A 67 -3.67 -3.85 -0.97
N VAL A 68 -3.89 -5.13 -0.64
CA VAL A 68 -3.94 -6.23 -1.62
C VAL A 68 -5.07 -6.00 -2.63
N THR A 69 -6.24 -5.57 -2.16
CA THR A 69 -7.38 -5.27 -3.05
C THR A 69 -7.04 -4.14 -4.02
N ALA A 70 -6.43 -3.05 -3.53
CA ALA A 70 -5.97 -1.95 -4.38
C ALA A 70 -4.89 -2.40 -5.38
N ALA A 71 -3.96 -3.27 -4.94
CA ALA A 71 -2.91 -3.82 -5.80
C ALA A 71 -3.50 -4.58 -7.00
N VAL A 72 -4.52 -5.41 -6.76
CA VAL A 72 -5.24 -6.14 -7.81
C VAL A 72 -5.89 -5.15 -8.78
N GLY A 73 -6.55 -4.10 -8.28
CA GLY A 73 -7.12 -3.04 -9.13
C GLY A 73 -6.08 -2.36 -10.02
N CYS A 74 -4.90 -2.04 -9.49
CA CYS A 74 -3.80 -1.48 -10.28
C CYS A 74 -3.31 -2.43 -11.38
N VAL A 75 -3.23 -3.73 -11.09
CA VAL A 75 -2.85 -4.75 -12.10
C VAL A 75 -3.89 -4.80 -13.21
N VAL A 76 -5.18 -4.80 -12.88
CA VAL A 76 -6.26 -4.82 -13.87
C VAL A 76 -6.19 -3.60 -14.80
N VAL A 77 -6.02 -2.40 -14.24
CA VAL A 77 -5.88 -1.17 -15.04
C VAL A 77 -4.64 -1.22 -15.92
N ALA A 78 -3.52 -1.72 -15.42
CA ALA A 78 -2.29 -1.86 -16.21
C ALA A 78 -2.47 -2.81 -17.39
N VAL A 79 -3.23 -3.90 -17.21
CA VAL A 79 -3.58 -4.83 -18.29
C VAL A 79 -4.51 -4.16 -19.31
N MET A 80 -5.55 -3.46 -18.86
CA MET A 80 -6.50 -2.78 -19.75
C MET A 80 -5.86 -1.68 -20.60
N LYS A 81 -4.94 -0.91 -20.02
CA LYS A 81 -4.29 0.20 -20.73
C LYS A 81 -3.25 -0.27 -21.74
N GLY A 82 -2.77 -1.51 -21.62
CA GLY A 82 -1.72 -2.06 -22.45
C GLY A 82 -0.38 -1.31 -22.29
N PRO A 83 0.69 -1.77 -22.96
CA PRO A 83 1.94 -1.02 -23.03
C PRO A 83 1.67 0.34 -23.69
N HIS A 84 2.20 1.42 -23.12
CA HIS A 84 2.04 2.77 -23.65
C HIS A 84 2.58 2.79 -25.08
N TYR A 85 1.69 2.65 -26.07
CA TYR A 85 2.03 2.78 -27.47
C TYR A 85 2.28 4.27 -27.68
N ILE A 86 3.56 4.66 -27.63
CA ILE A 86 3.98 5.96 -28.14
C ILE A 86 3.74 5.86 -29.64
N GLY A 87 2.59 6.37 -30.08
CA GLY A 87 2.31 6.50 -31.49
C GLY A 87 3.42 7.31 -32.14
N ASP A 88 3.78 6.91 -33.37
CA ASP A 88 4.69 7.69 -34.20
C ASP A 88 4.19 9.14 -34.24
N PRO A 89 5.04 10.16 -34.02
CA PRO A 89 4.65 11.54 -34.28
C PRO A 89 3.95 11.64 -35.63
N PHE A 90 2.72 12.19 -35.61
CA PHE A 90 2.01 12.50 -36.85
C PHE A 90 2.93 13.40 -37.69
N PRO A 91 3.05 13.16 -39.01
CA PRO A 91 3.85 14.00 -39.88
C PRO A 91 3.41 15.45 -39.66
N GLN A 92 4.32 16.26 -39.15
CA GLN A 92 4.11 17.70 -39.16
C GLN A 92 4.39 18.13 -40.59
N ASP A 93 3.37 18.62 -41.29
CA ASP A 93 3.58 19.30 -42.55
C ASP A 93 4.53 20.47 -42.27
N GLU A 94 5.78 20.32 -42.67
CA GLU A 94 6.78 21.37 -42.71
C GLU A 94 6.41 22.37 -43.80
N SER A 95 5.29 23.06 -43.56
CA SER A 95 4.78 24.22 -44.30
C SER A 95 5.58 25.46 -43.89
N ASN A 96 6.89 25.44 -44.12
CA ASN A 96 7.72 26.64 -44.04
C ASN A 96 8.69 26.66 -45.21
N GLY A 97 8.13 26.77 -46.42
CA GLY A 97 8.85 27.35 -47.55
C GLY A 97 9.00 28.87 -47.34
N PRO A 98 10.06 29.49 -47.88
CA PRO A 98 10.38 30.90 -47.66
C PRO A 98 9.28 31.87 -48.10
#